data_AF-A0A6N8JP48-F1
#
_entry.id   AF-A0A6N8JP48-F1
#
_cell.length_a   1.000
_cell.length_b   1.000
_cell.length_c   1.000
_cell.angle_alpha   90.00
_cell.angle_beta   90.00
_cell.angle_gamma   90.00
#
_symmetry.space_group_name_H-M   'P 1'
#
loop_
_entity.id
_entity.type
_entity.pdbx_description
1 polymer ?
#
loop_
_entity_poly.entity_id
_entity_poly.type
_entity_poly.pdbx_seq_one_letter_code
_entity_poly.pdbx_strand_id
1 'polypeptide(L)'
;MAKAKGAEAAGEAEADAAKGPVATGAAEAPVPETAQPEGFVNEIPLSARLPQRLVLTVNRYQAQIVKAVKPYGIGASEYPVLITLRHRELDGVNLEGSSQRDIAKRQHRDPALINRVAKSLEAKGLITQEVDNSN
;
A
#
# COMPACT_ATOMS: atom_id res chain seq x y z
N MET A 1 -37.17 -28.60 18.65
CA MET A 1 -37.80 -27.66 19.61
C MET A 1 -36.74 -26.61 19.93
N ALA A 2 -36.90 -25.28 19.80
CA ALA A 2 -38.06 -24.42 19.62
C ALA A 2 -37.71 -23.22 18.71
N LYS A 3 -38.71 -22.73 17.97
CA LYS A 3 -38.78 -21.40 17.36
C LYS A 3 -39.35 -20.41 18.39
N ALA A 4 -38.91 -19.16 18.36
CA ALA A 4 -39.67 -17.91 18.59
C ALA A 4 -38.67 -16.75 18.42
N LYS A 5 -38.78 -15.76 17.51
CA LYS A 5 -39.88 -14.92 17.00
C LYS A 5 -40.41 -13.92 18.05
N GLY A 6 -40.37 -12.62 17.71
CA GLY A 6 -41.10 -11.52 18.36
C GLY A 6 -40.22 -10.26 18.45
N ALA A 7 -40.37 -9.26 17.57
CA ALA A 7 -41.42 -8.22 17.49
C ALA A 7 -41.14 -7.09 18.50
N GLU A 8 -40.75 -5.88 18.08
CA GLU A 8 -41.52 -4.81 17.41
C GLU A 8 -42.21 -3.87 18.41
N ALA A 9 -42.26 -2.58 18.02
CA ALA A 9 -43.10 -1.49 18.51
C ALA A 9 -42.59 -0.73 19.75
N ALA A 10 -42.80 0.58 19.91
CA ALA A 10 -43.29 1.67 19.07
C ALA A 10 -43.32 2.93 19.97
N GLY A 11 -43.35 4.11 19.35
CA GLY A 11 -44.00 5.32 19.89
C GLY A 11 -43.27 6.06 21.01
N GLU A 12 -43.41 7.36 21.24
CA GLU A 12 -44.29 8.43 20.75
C GLU A 12 -43.44 9.73 20.88
N ALA A 13 -43.28 10.56 19.84
CA ALA A 13 -44.12 11.73 19.53
C ALA A 13 -44.65 12.49 20.75
N GLU A 14 -44.02 13.62 21.11
CA GLU A 14 -44.75 14.74 21.70
C GLU A 14 -44.17 16.06 21.19
N ALA A 15 -44.97 16.71 20.34
CA ALA A 15 -44.81 18.09 19.94
C ALA A 15 -45.57 18.94 20.96
N ASP A 16 -44.90 19.91 21.57
CA ASP A 16 -45.59 21.00 22.26
C ASP A 16 -45.18 22.34 21.64
N ALA A 17 -46.18 23.02 21.11
CA ALA A 17 -46.10 24.29 20.43
C ALA A 17 -46.80 25.32 21.32
N ALA A 18 -46.01 26.19 21.96
CA ALA A 18 -46.54 27.35 22.67
C ALA A 18 -46.00 28.66 22.08
N LYS A 19 -46.96 29.42 21.53
CA LYS A 19 -46.93 30.73 20.87
C LYS A 19 -46.18 31.84 21.62
N GLY A 20 -45.34 32.59 20.87
CA GLY A 20 -45.21 34.08 20.83
C GLY A 20 -44.74 34.84 22.09
N PRO A 21 -44.02 35.97 21.93
CA PRO A 21 -44.63 37.14 21.27
C PRO A 21 -43.75 37.85 20.23
N VAL A 22 -44.43 38.63 19.40
CA VAL A 22 -43.92 39.44 18.28
C VAL A 22 -43.33 40.75 18.82
N ALA A 23 -42.14 41.13 18.36
CA ALA A 23 -41.66 42.51 18.44
C ALA A 23 -40.97 42.90 17.12
N THR A 24 -41.44 44.02 16.61
CA THR A 24 -41.25 44.61 15.30
C THR A 24 -39.88 45.27 15.14
N GLY A 25 -39.26 45.11 13.96
CA GLY A 25 -38.51 46.17 13.29
C GLY A 25 -37.06 46.44 13.73
N ALA A 26 -36.12 45.86 13.01
CA ALA A 26 -34.90 46.55 12.58
C ALA A 26 -34.50 45.96 11.23
N ALA A 27 -34.42 46.80 10.20
CA ALA A 27 -33.93 46.42 8.88
C ALA A 27 -32.47 45.95 9.03
N GLU A 28 -32.27 44.64 8.96
CA GLU A 28 -30.95 44.03 8.95
C GLU A 28 -30.31 44.37 7.59
N ALA A 29 -29.24 45.17 7.63
CA ALA A 29 -28.41 45.41 6.45
C ALA A 29 -27.94 44.06 5.89
N PRO A 30 -27.82 43.88 4.57
CA PRO A 30 -27.35 42.62 4.01
C PRO A 30 -25.96 42.35 4.59
N VAL A 31 -25.86 41.27 5.36
CA VAL A 31 -24.59 40.69 5.80
C VAL A 31 -23.74 40.57 4.53
N PRO A 32 -22.53 41.14 4.46
CA PRO A 32 -21.66 40.85 3.34
C PRO A 32 -21.44 39.34 3.38
N GLU A 33 -21.97 38.65 2.36
CA GLU A 33 -21.65 37.27 2.04
C GLU A 33 -20.15 37.15 2.23
N THR A 34 -19.75 36.44 3.28
CA THR A 34 -18.34 36.14 3.51
C THR A 34 -17.92 35.43 2.24
N ALA A 35 -17.23 36.16 1.36
CA ALA A 35 -16.61 35.61 0.19
C ALA A 35 -15.81 34.42 0.71
N GLN A 36 -16.32 33.22 0.42
CA GLN A 36 -15.51 32.02 0.56
C GLN A 36 -14.23 32.35 -0.21
N PRO A 37 -13.04 32.09 0.33
CA PRO A 37 -11.82 32.31 -0.44
C PRO A 37 -11.92 31.41 -1.67
N GLU A 38 -12.31 32.02 -2.77
CA GLU A 38 -12.27 31.49 -4.13
C GLU A 38 -10.87 30.92 -4.33
N GLY A 39 -10.78 29.61 -4.48
CA GLY A 39 -9.62 28.99 -5.08
C GLY A 39 -8.38 28.85 -4.20
N PHE A 40 -8.50 28.16 -3.06
CA PHE A 40 -7.46 27.17 -2.75
C PHE A 40 -8.03 25.77 -2.94
N VAL A 41 -8.42 25.46 -4.19
CA VAL A 41 -8.12 24.12 -4.68
C VAL A 41 -6.59 24.10 -4.74
N ASN A 42 -5.95 23.77 -3.62
CA ASN A 42 -4.58 23.31 -3.64
C ASN A 42 -4.63 22.01 -4.45
N GLU A 43 -4.66 22.15 -5.77
CA GLU A 43 -4.24 21.14 -6.70
C GLU A 43 -2.78 20.93 -6.36
N ILE A 44 -2.53 20.10 -5.34
CA ILE A 44 -1.19 19.62 -5.03
C ILE A 44 -0.69 19.12 -6.39
N PRO A 45 0.35 19.78 -6.93
CA PRO A 45 0.71 19.59 -8.32
C PRO A 45 0.96 18.10 -8.53
N LEU A 46 0.62 17.58 -9.71
CA LEU A 46 0.71 16.14 -9.99
C LEU A 46 2.09 15.61 -9.55
N SER A 47 3.15 16.39 -9.76
CA SER A 47 4.53 16.14 -9.32
C SER A 47 4.69 15.88 -7.82
N ALA A 48 3.94 16.55 -6.95
CA ALA A 48 3.94 16.32 -5.50
C ALA A 48 3.09 15.09 -5.09
N ARG A 49 2.10 14.69 -5.91
CA ARG A 49 1.31 13.47 -5.73
C ARG A 49 1.95 12.22 -6.35
N LEU A 50 2.87 12.39 -7.31
CA LEU A 50 3.51 11.29 -8.03
C LEU A 50 4.27 10.32 -7.11
N PRO A 51 5.12 10.78 -6.16
CA PRO A 51 5.80 9.87 -5.24
C PRO A 51 4.83 9.04 -4.40
N GLN A 52 3.76 9.67 -3.90
CA GLN A 52 2.74 9.00 -3.08
C GLN A 52 1.97 7.96 -3.90
N ARG A 53 1.55 8.31 -5.10
CA ARG A 53 0.89 7.38 -6.03
C ARG A 53 1.80 6.23 -6.43
N LEU A 54 3.09 6.50 -6.65
CA LEU A 54 4.08 5.48 -6.97
C LEU A 54 4.21 4.49 -5.80
N VAL A 55 4.37 4.97 -4.58
CA VAL A 55 4.45 4.14 -3.37
C VAL A 55 3.21 3.25 -3.23
N LEU A 56 2.00 3.83 -3.35
CA LEU A 56 0.76 3.06 -3.26
C LEU A 56 0.65 1.98 -4.35
N THR A 57 1.02 2.32 -5.58
CA THR A 57 0.96 1.39 -6.72
C THR A 57 1.96 0.26 -6.55
N VAL A 58 3.21 0.58 -6.18
CA VAL A 58 4.26 -0.41 -5.93
C VAL A 58 3.88 -1.33 -4.78
N ASN A 59 3.36 -0.79 -3.67
CA ASN A 59 2.94 -1.60 -2.52
C ASN A 59 1.79 -2.55 -2.88
N ARG A 60 0.80 -2.07 -3.64
CA ARG A 60 -0.31 -2.91 -4.11
C ARG A 60 0.18 -4.03 -5.01
N TYR A 61 1.08 -3.72 -5.93
CA TYR A 61 1.69 -4.69 -6.83
C TYR A 61 2.52 -5.74 -6.08
N GLN A 62 3.37 -5.30 -5.14
CA GLN A 62 4.15 -6.21 -4.28
C GLN A 62 3.25 -7.15 -3.47
N ALA A 63 2.14 -6.65 -2.90
CA ALA A 63 1.19 -7.47 -2.16
C ALA A 63 0.55 -8.57 -3.03
N GLN A 64 0.24 -8.25 -4.29
CA GLN A 64 -0.30 -9.23 -5.24
C GLN A 64 0.73 -10.31 -5.58
N ILE A 65 1.98 -9.92 -5.85
CA ILE A 65 3.07 -10.87 -6.09
C ILE A 65 3.25 -11.78 -4.89
N VAL A 66 3.38 -11.23 -3.68
CA VAL A 66 3.58 -12.01 -2.45
C VAL A 66 2.45 -13.02 -2.27
N LYS A 67 1.20 -12.62 -2.52
CA LYS A 67 0.05 -13.53 -2.47
C LYS A 67 0.16 -14.65 -3.51
N ALA A 68 0.61 -14.34 -4.72
CA ALA A 68 0.77 -15.31 -5.79
C ALA A 68 1.93 -16.30 -5.55
N VAL A 69 3.01 -15.85 -4.92
CA VAL A 69 4.20 -16.69 -4.68
C VAL A 69 4.17 -17.45 -3.36
N LYS A 70 3.27 -17.07 -2.44
CA LYS A 70 3.07 -17.72 -1.13
C LYS A 70 2.86 -19.24 -1.21
N PRO A 71 2.08 -19.80 -2.16
CA PRO A 71 1.90 -21.26 -2.28
C PRO A 71 3.20 -22.02 -2.56
N TYR A 72 4.21 -21.36 -3.14
CA TYR A 72 5.52 -21.94 -3.43
C TYR A 72 6.50 -21.78 -2.25
N GLY A 73 6.04 -21.25 -1.10
CA GLY A 73 6.90 -21.00 0.06
C GLY A 73 7.92 -19.88 -0.18
N ILE A 74 7.72 -19.02 -1.18
CA ILE A 74 8.63 -17.93 -1.53
C ILE A 74 8.23 -16.65 -0.78
N GLY A 75 9.21 -16.03 -0.12
CA GLY A 75 9.05 -14.77 0.61
C GLY A 75 9.10 -13.53 -0.28
N ALA A 76 8.60 -12.40 0.25
CA ALA A 76 8.59 -11.11 -0.44
C ALA A 76 9.98 -10.61 -0.85
N SER A 77 11.00 -10.93 -0.05
CA SER A 77 12.39 -10.56 -0.32
C SER A 77 13.12 -11.54 -1.23
N GLU A 78 12.62 -12.78 -1.33
CA GLU A 78 13.21 -13.88 -2.09
C GLU A 78 12.83 -13.82 -3.56
N TYR A 79 11.55 -13.53 -3.84
CA TYR A 79 11.05 -13.45 -5.21
C TYR A 79 11.83 -12.48 -6.11
N PRO A 80 12.16 -11.24 -5.68
CA PRO A 80 12.95 -10.32 -6.49
C PRO A 80 14.36 -10.83 -6.81
N VAL A 81 14.95 -11.64 -5.93
CA VAL A 81 16.25 -12.28 -6.17
C VAL A 81 16.12 -13.36 -7.24
N LEU A 82 15.13 -14.24 -7.11
CA LEU A 82 14.86 -15.30 -8.08
C LEU A 82 14.58 -14.76 -9.49
N ILE A 83 13.72 -13.74 -9.63
CA ILE A 83 13.41 -13.17 -10.95
C ILE A 83 14.64 -12.52 -11.60
N THR A 84 15.51 -11.90 -10.79
CA THR A 84 16.76 -11.32 -11.29
C THR A 84 17.71 -12.39 -11.81
N LEU A 85 17.87 -13.48 -11.05
CA LEU A 85 18.69 -14.62 -11.49
C LEU A 85 18.12 -15.22 -12.77
N ARG A 86 16.80 -15.42 -12.84
CA ARG A 86 16.14 -15.98 -14.04
C ARG A 86 16.32 -15.09 -15.28
N HIS A 87 16.16 -13.77 -15.14
CA HIS A 87 16.39 -12.88 -16.28
C HIS A 87 17.83 -12.93 -16.78
N ARG A 88 18.81 -13.04 -15.90
CA ARG A 88 20.23 -13.15 -16.30
C ARG A 88 20.52 -14.47 -17.02
N GLU A 89 19.92 -15.56 -16.55
CA GLU A 89 19.98 -16.85 -17.24
C GLU A 89 19.39 -16.75 -18.66
N LEU A 90 18.23 -16.11 -18.80
CA LEU A 90 17.58 -15.88 -20.10
C LEU A 90 18.37 -14.96 -21.03
N ASP A 91 19.07 -13.97 -20.48
CA ASP A 91 19.97 -13.08 -21.21
C ASP A 91 21.30 -13.76 -21.62
N GLY A 92 21.45 -15.07 -21.33
CA GLY A 92 22.66 -15.84 -21.64
C GLY A 92 23.86 -15.50 -20.75
N VAL A 93 23.63 -14.78 -19.65
CA VAL A 93 24.68 -14.45 -18.68
C VAL A 93 24.93 -15.67 -17.79
N ASN A 94 26.15 -16.20 -17.79
CA ASN A 94 26.51 -17.28 -16.89
C ASN A 94 26.31 -16.84 -15.43
N LEU A 95 25.50 -17.60 -14.70
CA LEU A 95 25.18 -17.34 -13.29
C LEU A 95 26.36 -17.67 -12.36
N GLU A 96 27.32 -18.49 -12.80
CA GLU A 96 28.55 -18.85 -12.06
C GLU A 96 29.44 -17.65 -11.67
N GLY A 97 29.15 -16.44 -12.16
CA GLY A 97 29.83 -15.19 -11.77
C GLY A 97 28.94 -14.16 -11.05
N SER A 98 27.71 -14.53 -10.66
CA SER A 98 26.76 -13.60 -10.05
C SER A 98 26.99 -13.46 -8.55
N SER A 99 27.95 -12.62 -8.16
CA SER A 99 28.22 -12.39 -6.74
C SER A 99 27.01 -11.76 -6.03
N GLN A 100 26.83 -12.09 -4.75
CA GLN A 100 25.79 -11.50 -3.89
C GLN A 100 25.91 -9.97 -3.82
N ARG A 101 27.13 -9.44 -3.93
CA ARG A 101 27.40 -7.99 -4.00
C ARG A 101 26.87 -7.37 -5.29
N ASP A 102 27.01 -8.04 -6.43
CA ASP A 102 26.50 -7.53 -7.71
C ASP A 102 24.98 -7.54 -7.75
N ILE A 103 24.37 -8.57 -7.17
CA ILE A 103 22.91 -8.65 -7.01
C ILE A 103 22.42 -7.50 -6.11
N ALA A 104 23.09 -7.25 -4.98
CA ALA A 104 22.74 -6.16 -4.08
C ALA A 104 22.80 -4.78 -4.77
N LYS A 105 23.88 -4.51 -5.51
CA LYS A 105 24.04 -3.26 -6.28
C LYS A 105 22.94 -3.08 -7.32
N ARG A 106 22.64 -4.12 -8.11
CA ARG A 106 21.64 -4.07 -9.18
C ARG A 106 20.22 -3.88 -8.67
N GLN A 107 19.90 -4.48 -7.53
CA GLN A 107 18.57 -4.36 -6.93
C GLN A 107 18.42 -3.15 -6.03
N HIS A 108 19.49 -2.36 -5.84
CA HIS A 108 19.55 -1.27 -4.87
C HIS A 108 19.12 -1.74 -3.46
N ARG A 109 19.60 -2.91 -3.05
CA ARG A 109 19.27 -3.56 -1.77
C ARG A 109 20.48 -3.68 -0.87
N ASP A 110 20.22 -3.77 0.43
CA ASP A 110 21.24 -4.04 1.44
C ASP A 110 21.92 -5.39 1.18
N PRO A 111 23.26 -5.45 1.06
CA PRO A 111 24.00 -6.70 0.95
C PRO A 111 23.67 -7.72 2.06
N ALA A 112 23.44 -7.26 3.29
CA ALA A 112 23.10 -8.17 4.39
C ALA A 112 21.74 -8.87 4.16
N LEU A 113 20.77 -8.16 3.56
CA LEU A 113 19.50 -8.74 3.16
C LEU A 113 19.70 -9.80 2.06
N ILE A 114 20.50 -9.50 1.05
CA ILE A 114 20.79 -10.43 -0.05
C ILE A 114 21.45 -11.70 0.48
N ASN A 115 22.40 -11.60 1.42
CA ASN A 115 23.06 -12.76 2.01
C ASN A 115 22.07 -13.64 2.80
N ARG A 116 21.14 -13.03 3.56
CA ARG A 116 20.08 -13.78 4.26
C ARG A 116 19.14 -14.47 3.27
N VAL A 117 18.74 -13.77 2.21
CA VAL A 117 17.89 -14.32 1.15
C VAL A 117 18.58 -15.47 0.43
N ALA A 118 19.87 -15.34 0.10
CA ALA A 118 20.64 -16.40 -0.54
C ALA A 118 20.65 -17.68 0.30
N LYS A 119 20.96 -17.57 1.61
CA LYS A 119 20.90 -18.71 2.54
C LYS A 119 19.51 -19.34 2.62
N SER A 120 18.45 -18.51 2.64
CA SER A 120 17.07 -19.00 2.68
C SER A 120 16.68 -19.72 1.38
N LEU A 121 17.10 -19.20 0.23
CA LEU A 121 16.85 -19.80 -1.08
C LEU A 121 17.63 -21.11 -1.28
N GLU A 122 18.87 -21.17 -0.80
CA GLU A 122 19.69 -22.39 -0.82
C GLU A 122 19.08 -23.47 0.08
N ALA A 123 18.63 -23.11 1.28
CA ALA A 123 17.94 -24.05 2.17
C ALA A 123 16.64 -24.62 1.55
N LYS A 124 16.05 -23.92 0.59
CA LYS A 124 14.87 -24.36 -0.18
C LYS A 124 15.24 -25.11 -1.46
N GLY A 125 16.53 -25.27 -1.76
CA GLY A 125 17.02 -25.92 -2.98
C GLY A 125 16.73 -25.14 -4.27
N LEU A 126 16.47 -23.84 -4.17
CA LEU A 126 16.13 -22.98 -5.32
C LEU A 126 17.36 -22.36 -5.99
N ILE A 127 18.47 -22.26 -5.25
CA ILE A 127 19.76 -21.79 -5.76
C ILE A 127 20.88 -22.66 -5.17
N THR A 128 22.01 -22.73 -5.85
CA THR A 128 23.26 -23.28 -5.32
C THR A 128 24.20 -22.13 -5.02
N GLN A 129 24.84 -22.13 -3.85
CA GLN A 129 25.91 -21.17 -3.55
C GLN A 129 27.26 -21.84 -3.77
N GLU A 130 28.12 -21.16 -4.52
CA GLU A 130 29.52 -21.54 -4.66
C GLU A 130 30.38 -20.56 -3.85
N VAL A 131 31.34 -21.10 -3.12
CA VAL A 131 32.35 -20.27 -2.45
C VAL A 131 33.41 -19.94 -3.49
N ASP A 132 33.51 -18.66 -3.82
CA ASP A 132 34.58 -18.17 -4.66
C ASP A 132 35.92 -18.35 -3.92
N ASN A 133 36.67 -19.39 -4.31
CA ASN A 133 38.00 -19.70 -3.77
C ASN A 133 39.11 -18.96 -4.54
N SER A 134 38.76 -17.97 -5.37
CA SER A 134 39.71 -17.10 -6.04
C SER A 134 40.32 -16.13 -5.02
N ASN A 135 41.37 -16.59 -4.32
CA ASN A 135 42.26 -15.73 -3.53
C ASN A 135 43.09 -14.82 -4.43
#